data_AF-A0A1S2XGW6-F1
#
_entry.id   AF-A0A1S2XGW6-F1
#
_cell.length_a   1.000
_cell.length_b   1.000
_cell.length_c   1.000
_cell.angle_alpha   90.00
_cell.angle_beta   90.00
_cell.angle_gamma   90.00
#
_symmetry.space_group_name_H-M   'P 1'
#
loop_
_entity.id
_entity.type
_entity.pdbx_description
1 polymer ?
#
loop_
_entity_poly.entity_id
_entity_poly.type
_entity_poly.pdbx_seq_one_letter_code
_entity_poly.pdbx_strand_id
1 'polypeptide(L)'
;MESEDDEWELCYDDGFVYKRKRRRLNPPPPEPSSEPDQEAADKLRKQRKKRTLLKLKSKYQNEIVQWENLSNTLRSLHISSSTQLQQQRQLEQTLSLPSTSSSSHSSLLDDLLFQVEAQEAIIHNISNLCDVAEGMCFKQEQQFKQSLFDLPIWISPLELMQVLCYDD
;
A
#
# COMPACT_ATOMS: atom_id res chain seq x y z
N MET A 1 16.30 -52.89 -0.46
CA MET A 1 16.79 -51.59 -0.96
C MET A 1 15.59 -50.66 -0.88
N GLU A 2 15.30 -50.15 0.32
CA GLU A 2 14.18 -49.23 0.54
C GLU A 2 14.69 -47.82 0.24
N SER A 3 14.02 -47.16 -0.71
CA SER A 3 14.37 -45.85 -1.25
C SER A 3 14.31 -44.75 -0.17
N GLU A 4 15.32 -43.89 -0.13
CA GLU A 4 15.47 -42.72 0.78
C GLU A 4 14.31 -41.70 0.70
N ASP A 5 13.42 -41.84 -0.29
CA ASP A 5 12.25 -40.98 -0.50
C ASP A 5 11.18 -41.09 0.60
N ASP A 6 11.16 -42.19 1.36
CA ASP A 6 10.17 -42.44 2.42
C ASP A 6 10.44 -41.68 3.73
N GLU A 7 11.49 -40.85 3.77
CA GLU A 7 11.93 -40.15 4.98
C GLU A 7 11.32 -38.75 5.15
N TRP A 8 10.82 -38.12 4.09
CA TRP A 8 10.38 -36.72 4.12
C TRP A 8 8.86 -36.59 3.97
N GLU A 9 8.22 -35.88 4.91
CA GLU A 9 6.81 -35.51 4.86
C GLU A 9 6.63 -34.03 4.50
N LEU A 10 5.59 -33.73 3.72
CA LEU A 10 5.21 -32.36 3.38
C LEU A 10 4.33 -31.79 4.51
N CYS A 11 4.71 -30.62 5.00
CA CYS A 11 3.98 -29.91 6.05
C CYS A 11 3.40 -28.61 5.53
N TYR A 12 2.15 -28.38 5.88
CA TYR A 12 1.42 -27.15 5.62
C TYR A 12 1.36 -26.33 6.91
N ASP A 13 1.97 -25.14 6.91
CA ASP A 13 1.93 -24.19 8.03
C ASP A 13 1.63 -22.79 7.49
N ASP A 14 0.42 -22.30 7.76
CA ASP A 14 -0.04 -20.94 7.43
C ASP A 14 0.22 -20.52 5.96
N GLY A 15 -0.09 -21.42 5.01
CA GLY A 15 0.07 -21.18 3.57
C GLY A 15 1.48 -21.46 3.01
N PHE A 16 2.45 -21.83 3.85
CA PHE A 16 3.76 -22.29 3.40
C PHE A 16 3.87 -23.81 3.44
N VAL A 17 4.42 -24.39 2.37
CA VAL A 17 4.68 -25.84 2.23
C VAL A 17 6.17 -26.10 2.33
N TYR A 18 6.60 -26.94 3.28
CA TYR A 18 7.99 -27.35 3.41
C TYR A 18 8.11 -28.85 3.69
N LYS A 19 9.25 -29.44 3.30
CA LYS A 19 9.59 -30.84 3.63
C LYS A 19 10.22 -30.90 5.01
N ARG A 20 9.78 -31.83 5.86
CA ARG A 20 10.44 -32.17 7.12
C ARG A 20 10.58 -33.69 7.28
N LYS A 21 11.55 -34.14 8.08
CA LYS A 21 11.81 -35.56 8.30
C LYS A 21 10.67 -36.20 9.11
N ARG A 22 10.10 -37.29 8.60
CA ARG A 22 8.98 -38.04 9.20
C ARG A 22 9.40 -38.59 10.57
N ARG A 23 8.65 -38.26 11.63
CA ARG A 23 8.92 -38.81 12.97
C ARG A 23 8.47 -40.28 13.00
N ARG A 24 9.37 -41.20 13.33
CA ARG A 24 9.04 -42.64 13.41
C ARG A 24 8.05 -42.88 14.54
N LEU A 25 6.92 -43.54 14.23
CA LEU A 25 5.84 -43.83 15.20
C LEU A 25 6.24 -44.88 16.26
N ASN A 26 7.35 -45.59 16.07
CA ASN A 26 7.97 -46.46 17.07
C ASN A 26 9.47 -46.19 17.15
N PRO A 27 9.93 -45.32 18.06
CA PRO A 27 11.36 -45.15 18.31
C PRO A 27 11.88 -46.35 19.15
N PRO A 28 13.06 -46.91 18.85
CA PRO A 28 13.81 -47.69 19.84
C PRO A 28 14.09 -46.82 21.08
N PRO A 29 14.38 -47.43 22.25
CA PRO A 29 14.56 -46.68 23.49
C PRO A 29 15.56 -45.53 23.29
N PRO A 30 15.25 -44.32 23.76
CA PRO A 30 16.07 -43.16 23.48
C PRO A 30 17.47 -43.37 24.08
N GLU A 31 18.49 -43.34 23.23
CA GLU A 31 19.81 -42.93 23.69
C GLU A 31 19.71 -41.48 24.16
N PRO A 32 20.35 -41.09 25.28
CA PRO A 32 20.27 -39.74 25.84
C PRO A 32 21.02 -38.77 24.94
N SER A 33 20.40 -38.39 23.82
CA SER A 33 20.81 -37.26 23.01
C SER A 33 20.21 -35.99 23.62
N SER A 34 21.07 -35.01 23.84
CA SER A 34 20.82 -33.78 24.57
C SER A 34 19.60 -33.01 24.05
N GLU A 35 18.50 -33.06 24.80
CA GLU A 35 17.25 -32.32 24.59
C GLU A 35 17.20 -30.81 24.99
N PRO A 36 18.22 -30.12 25.56
CA PRO A 36 18.04 -28.73 25.99
C PRO A 36 18.07 -27.69 24.85
N ASP A 37 18.59 -28.01 23.66
CA ASP A 37 18.84 -27.01 22.60
C ASP A 37 17.59 -26.63 21.79
N GLN A 38 16.66 -27.55 21.58
CA GLN A 38 15.46 -27.29 20.76
C GLN A 38 14.49 -26.33 21.46
N GLU A 39 14.30 -26.49 22.77
CA GLU A 39 13.40 -25.64 23.55
C GLU A 39 13.95 -24.20 23.69
N ALA A 40 15.28 -24.06 23.79
CA ALA A 40 15.95 -22.77 23.81
C ALA A 40 15.82 -22.04 22.45
N ALA A 41 15.98 -22.76 21.34
CA ALA A 41 15.80 -22.21 19.99
C ALA A 41 14.36 -21.74 19.76
N ASP A 42 13.35 -22.51 20.20
CA ASP A 42 11.94 -22.13 20.09
C ASP A 42 11.57 -20.92 20.95
N LYS A 43 12.11 -20.82 22.17
CA LYS A 43 11.97 -19.64 23.03
C LYS A 43 12.55 -18.40 22.36
N LEU A 44 13.72 -18.49 21.74
CA LEU A 44 14.36 -17.39 21.02
C LEU A 44 13.54 -16.96 19.80
N ARG A 45 13.00 -17.93 19.03
CA ARG A 45 12.09 -17.65 17.90
C ARG A 45 10.84 -16.91 18.34
N LYS A 46 10.18 -17.37 19.41
CA LYS A 46 9.01 -16.71 20.01
C LYS A 46 9.33 -15.29 20.47
N GLN A 47 10.49 -15.08 21.10
CA GLN A 47 10.93 -13.75 21.52
C GLN A 47 11.15 -12.81 20.33
N ARG A 48 11.78 -13.28 19.25
CA ARG A 48 11.97 -12.49 18.02
C ARG A 48 10.61 -12.09 17.43
N LYS A 49 9.68 -13.04 17.28
CA LYS A 49 8.31 -12.78 16.79
C LYS A 49 7.59 -11.75 17.66
N LYS A 50 7.65 -11.89 18.99
CA LYS A 50 7.06 -10.92 19.93
C LYS A 50 7.62 -9.52 19.75
N ARG A 51 8.95 -9.39 19.63
CA ARG A 51 9.60 -8.07 19.42
C ARG A 51 9.16 -7.43 18.11
N THR A 52 9.10 -8.19 17.01
CA THR A 52 8.64 -7.67 15.71
C THR A 52 7.18 -7.22 15.77
N LEU A 53 6.30 -8.01 16.38
CA LEU A 53 4.89 -7.66 16.54
C LEU A 53 4.70 -6.40 17.40
N LEU A 54 5.48 -6.24 18.48
CA LEU A 54 5.42 -5.03 19.31
C LEU A 54 5.89 -3.79 18.55
N LYS A 55 6.96 -3.90 17.74
CA LYS A 55 7.41 -2.80 16.88
C LYS A 55 6.34 -2.42 15.86
N LEU A 56 5.71 -3.42 15.24
CA LEU A 56 4.65 -3.20 14.27
C LEU A 56 3.42 -2.54 14.90
N LYS A 57 3.00 -3.02 16.08
CA LYS A 57 1.93 -2.40 16.86
C LYS A 57 2.24 -0.93 17.16
N SER A 58 3.45 -0.63 17.64
CA SER A 58 3.85 0.75 17.94
C SER A 58 3.87 1.62 16.69
N LYS A 59 4.34 1.09 15.55
CA LYS A 59 4.30 1.80 14.26
C LYS A 59 2.87 2.16 13.87
N TYR A 60 1.96 1.20 13.86
CA TYR A 60 0.57 1.46 13.48
C TYR A 60 -0.16 2.37 14.46
N GLN A 61 0.11 2.26 15.76
CA GLN A 61 -0.44 3.20 16.74
C GLN A 61 0.01 4.64 16.46
N ASN A 62 1.30 4.85 16.17
CA ASN A 62 1.81 6.18 15.82
C ASN A 62 1.19 6.70 14.52
N GLU A 63 1.05 5.83 13.52
CA GLU A 63 0.44 6.18 12.24
C GLU A 63 -1.04 6.57 12.41
N ILE A 64 -1.81 5.83 13.22
CA ILE A 64 -3.19 6.20 13.55
C ILE A 64 -3.26 7.60 14.18
N VAL A 65 -2.40 7.89 15.16
CA VAL A 65 -2.37 9.22 15.79
C VAL A 65 -2.04 10.33 14.78
N GLN A 66 -1.12 10.07 13.84
CA GLN A 66 -0.82 11.02 12.76
C GLN A 66 -2.02 11.24 11.84
N TRP A 67 -2.72 10.18 11.45
CA TRP A 67 -3.94 10.26 10.65
C TRP A 67 -5.06 11.02 11.36
N GLU A 68 -5.26 10.76 12.66
CA GLU A 68 -6.22 11.49 13.49
C GLU A 68 -5.87 12.99 13.53
N ASN A 69 -4.61 13.34 13.79
CA ASN A 69 -4.15 14.73 13.82
C ASN A 69 -4.35 15.44 12.48
N LEU A 70 -4.00 14.79 11.37
CA LEU A 70 -4.20 15.33 10.03
C LEU A 70 -5.69 15.54 9.75
N SER A 71 -6.53 14.55 10.07
CA SER A 71 -7.98 14.63 9.88
C SER A 71 -8.61 15.78 10.67
N ASN A 72 -8.17 15.98 11.92
CA ASN A 72 -8.64 17.07 12.76
C ASN A 72 -8.18 18.43 12.24
N THR A 73 -6.94 18.52 11.75
CA THR A 73 -6.40 19.74 11.14
C THR A 73 -7.19 20.13 9.89
N LEU A 74 -7.43 19.18 8.98
CA LEU A 74 -8.23 19.40 7.78
C LEU A 74 -9.66 19.81 8.11
N ARG A 75 -10.29 19.16 9.10
CA ARG A 75 -11.63 19.54 9.57
C ARG A 75 -11.64 20.95 10.16
N SER A 76 -10.64 21.32 10.95
CA SER A 76 -10.50 22.67 11.51
C SER A 76 -10.36 23.73 10.41
N LEU A 77 -9.54 23.46 9.38
CA LEU A 77 -9.38 24.35 8.24
C LEU A 77 -10.70 24.53 7.49
N HIS A 78 -11.42 23.43 7.22
CA HIS A 78 -12.72 23.48 6.55
C HIS A 78 -13.76 24.29 7.34
N ILE A 79 -13.82 24.12 8.67
CA ILE A 79 -14.72 24.91 9.51
C ILE A 79 -14.32 26.39 9.49
N SER A 80 -13.02 26.69 9.56
CA SER A 80 -12.54 28.07 9.55
C SER A 80 -12.83 28.78 8.22
N SER A 81 -12.62 28.12 7.08
CA SER A 81 -12.91 28.70 5.75
C SER A 81 -14.40 28.91 5.53
N SER A 82 -15.24 27.95 5.96
CA SER A 82 -16.69 28.07 5.87
C SER A 82 -17.23 29.21 6.74
N THR A 83 -16.71 29.38 7.96
CA THR A 83 -17.09 30.47 8.87
C THR A 83 -16.68 31.83 8.31
N GLN A 84 -15.50 31.91 7.68
CA GLN A 84 -15.00 33.15 7.08
C GLN A 84 -15.87 33.60 5.89
N LEU A 85 -16.28 32.67 5.02
CA LEU A 85 -17.23 32.93 3.92
C LEU A 85 -18.61 33.36 4.44
N GLN A 86 -19.07 32.78 5.55
CA GLN A 86 -20.37 33.13 6.14
C GLN A 86 -20.36 34.53 6.79
N GLN A 87 -19.26 34.93 7.45
CA GLN A 87 -19.08 36.30 7.95
C GLN A 87 -18.98 37.33 6.81
N GLN A 88 -18.31 36.99 5.71
CA GLN A 88 -18.19 37.89 4.57
C GLN A 88 -19.56 38.15 3.92
N ARG A 89 -20.39 37.11 3.74
CA ARG A 89 -21.78 37.29 3.27
C ARG A 89 -22.66 38.09 4.23
N GLN A 90 -22.49 37.95 5.56
CA GLN A 90 -23.28 38.73 6.53
C GLN A 90 -22.94 40.23 6.51
N LEU A 91 -21.65 40.57 6.32
CA LEU A 91 -21.21 41.97 6.18
C LEU A 91 -21.71 42.60 4.87
N GLU A 92 -21.73 41.85 3.76
CA GLU A 92 -22.27 42.33 2.48
C GLU A 92 -23.80 42.48 2.50
N GLN A 93 -24.51 41.64 3.28
CA GLN A 93 -25.96 41.72 3.46
C GLN A 93 -26.42 42.86 4.37
N THR A 94 -25.58 43.36 5.28
CA THR A 94 -25.95 44.52 6.14
C THR A 94 -25.76 45.87 5.44
N LEU A 95 -24.99 45.94 4.36
CA LEU A 95 -24.78 47.16 3.57
C LEU A 95 -25.72 47.30 2.35
N SER A 96 -26.51 46.28 2.04
CA SER A 96 -27.25 46.23 0.79
C SER A 96 -28.71 45.84 1.01
N LEU A 97 -29.63 46.80 0.95
CA LEU A 97 -30.96 46.67 0.31
C LEU A 97 -31.73 48.01 0.38
N PRO A 98 -32.65 48.32 -0.57
CA PRO A 98 -33.04 47.52 -1.73
C PRO A 98 -32.93 48.28 -3.06
N SER A 99 -32.57 47.59 -4.14
CA SER A 99 -33.00 47.98 -5.49
C SER A 99 -33.00 46.79 -6.46
N THR A 100 -34.19 46.60 -7.02
CA THR A 100 -34.49 46.02 -8.33
C THR A 100 -34.16 44.54 -8.57
N SER A 101 -35.24 43.77 -8.53
CA SER A 101 -35.49 42.47 -9.13
C SER A 101 -35.04 42.37 -10.60
N SER A 102 -33.78 41.99 -10.78
CA SER A 102 -33.20 41.39 -12.01
C SER A 102 -31.80 40.80 -11.79
N SER A 103 -31.14 41.10 -10.65
CA SER A 103 -29.74 40.77 -10.34
C SER A 103 -29.47 39.37 -9.74
N SER A 104 -30.49 38.56 -9.47
CA SER A 104 -30.32 37.25 -8.81
C SER A 104 -29.84 36.14 -9.73
N HIS A 105 -30.00 36.30 -11.06
CA HIS A 105 -29.64 35.25 -12.02
C HIS A 105 -28.18 35.34 -12.49
N SER A 106 -27.59 36.54 -12.51
CA SER A 106 -26.17 36.71 -12.87
C SER A 106 -25.24 36.19 -11.78
N SER A 107 -25.54 36.48 -10.51
CA SER A 107 -24.76 35.98 -9.37
C SER A 107 -24.78 34.46 -9.24
N LEU A 108 -25.94 33.82 -9.51
CA LEU A 108 -26.04 32.35 -9.55
C LEU A 108 -25.18 31.75 -10.67
N LEU A 109 -25.13 32.39 -11.84
CA LEU A 109 -24.31 31.92 -12.96
C LEU A 109 -22.81 32.07 -12.66
N ASP A 110 -22.41 33.18 -12.06
CA ASP A 110 -21.02 33.42 -11.65
C ASP A 110 -20.58 32.41 -10.57
N ASP A 111 -21.45 32.11 -9.59
CA ASP A 111 -21.20 31.10 -8.56
C ASP A 111 -21.05 29.68 -9.16
N LEU A 112 -21.91 29.33 -10.13
CA LEU A 112 -21.84 28.04 -10.83
C LEU A 112 -20.59 27.95 -11.71
N LEU A 113 -20.21 29.03 -12.38
CA LEU A 113 -19.00 29.09 -13.18
C LEU A 113 -17.76 28.89 -12.30
N PHE A 114 -17.69 29.60 -11.17
CA PHE A 114 -16.61 29.44 -10.19
C PHE A 114 -16.51 28.00 -9.66
N GLN A 115 -17.65 27.36 -9.41
CA GLN A 115 -17.69 25.97 -8.96
C GLN A 115 -17.15 25.00 -10.03
N VAL A 116 -17.50 25.22 -11.30
CA VAL A 116 -17.03 24.40 -12.42
C VAL A 116 -15.52 24.59 -12.64
N GLU A 117 -15.02 25.83 -12.59
CA GLU A 117 -13.58 26.12 -12.69
C GLU A 117 -12.79 25.48 -11.55
N ALA A 118 -13.32 25.53 -10.31
CA ALA A 118 -12.70 24.85 -9.18
C ALA A 118 -12.69 23.33 -9.35
N GLN A 119 -13.77 22.75 -9.87
CA GLN A 119 -13.86 21.32 -10.16
C GLN A 119 -12.90 20.90 -11.28
N GLU A 120 -12.76 21.71 -12.33
CA GLU A 120 -11.79 21.51 -13.41
C GLU A 120 -10.36 21.47 -12.86
N ALA A 121 -9.99 22.43 -12.00
CA ALA A 121 -8.67 22.46 -11.38
C ALA A 121 -8.41 21.19 -10.54
N ILE A 122 -9.41 20.68 -9.81
CA ILE A 122 -9.30 19.42 -9.06
C ILE A 122 -9.10 18.23 -10.00
N ILE A 123 -9.92 18.13 -11.06
CA ILE A 123 -9.81 17.04 -12.03
C ILE A 123 -8.44 17.05 -12.70
N HIS A 124 -7.97 18.21 -13.13
CA HIS A 124 -6.65 18.38 -13.73
C HIS A 124 -5.53 17.96 -12.78
N ASN A 125 -5.61 18.34 -11.50
CA ASN A 125 -4.64 17.93 -10.49
C ASN A 125 -4.62 16.40 -10.28
N ILE A 126 -5.80 15.77 -10.25
CA ILE A 126 -5.90 14.30 -10.14
C ILE A 126 -5.34 13.63 -11.39
N SER A 127 -5.64 14.15 -12.58
CA SER A 127 -5.10 13.63 -13.85
C SER A 127 -3.57 13.67 -13.85
N ASN A 128 -2.98 14.81 -13.47
CA ASN A 128 -1.52 14.93 -13.37
C ASN A 128 -0.91 13.94 -12.37
N LEU A 129 -1.58 13.70 -11.25
CA LEU A 129 -1.11 12.70 -10.28
C LEU A 129 -1.15 11.29 -10.86
N CYS A 130 -2.20 10.95 -11.62
CA CYS A 130 -2.29 9.69 -12.33
C CYS A 130 -1.17 9.55 -13.37
N ASP A 131 -0.89 10.58 -14.17
CA ASP A 131 0.18 10.56 -15.17
C ASP A 131 1.56 10.34 -14.53
N VAL A 132 1.82 11.00 -13.39
CA VAL A 132 3.05 10.80 -12.62
C VAL A 132 3.13 9.37 -12.07
N ALA A 133 2.04 8.85 -11.51
CA ALA A 133 1.99 7.50 -10.97
C ALA A 133 2.21 6.45 -12.07
N GLU A 134 1.58 6.62 -13.23
CA GLU A 134 1.77 5.75 -14.40
C GLU A 134 3.21 5.80 -14.89
N GLY A 135 3.81 6.99 -14.99
CA GLY A 135 5.22 7.15 -15.35
C GLY A 135 6.19 6.46 -14.37
N MET A 136 5.90 6.51 -13.07
CA MET A 136 6.69 5.80 -12.04
C MET A 136 6.56 4.29 -12.17
N CYS A 137 5.33 3.78 -12.29
CA CYS A 137 5.04 2.36 -12.46
C CYS A 137 5.70 1.80 -13.73
N PHE A 138 5.54 2.50 -14.85
CA PHE A 138 6.14 2.14 -16.13
C PHE A 138 7.67 2.07 -16.00
N LYS A 139 8.30 3.10 -15.42
CA LYS A 139 9.76 3.11 -15.22
C LYS A 139 10.24 1.95 -14.36
N GLN A 140 9.52 1.64 -13.28
CA GLN A 140 9.88 0.53 -12.40
C GLN A 140 9.71 -0.83 -13.10
N GLU A 141 8.65 -1.00 -13.89
CA GLU A 141 8.45 -2.20 -14.70
C GLU A 141 9.58 -2.37 -15.73
N GLN A 142 9.95 -1.31 -16.44
CA GLN A 142 11.06 -1.35 -17.40
C GLN A 142 12.40 -1.67 -16.73
N GLN A 143 12.68 -1.08 -15.56
CA GLN A 143 13.89 -1.41 -14.79
C GLN A 143 13.91 -2.87 -14.35
N PHE A 144 12.77 -3.41 -13.91
CA PHE A 144 12.66 -4.81 -13.53
C PHE A 144 12.86 -5.73 -14.74
N LYS A 145 12.22 -5.45 -15.87
CA LYS A 145 12.43 -6.18 -17.14
C LYS A 145 13.90 -6.17 -17.55
N GLN A 146 14.53 -5.00 -17.53
CA GLN A 146 15.96 -4.85 -17.86
C GLN A 146 16.84 -5.70 -16.94
N SER A 147 16.56 -5.74 -15.63
CA SER A 147 17.31 -6.57 -14.69
C SER A 147 17.23 -8.07 -14.97
N LEU A 148 16.13 -8.53 -15.58
CA LEU A 148 15.97 -9.92 -16.01
C LEU A 148 16.70 -10.18 -17.32
N PHE A 149 16.71 -9.22 -18.24
CA PHE A 149 17.43 -9.31 -19.51
C PHE A 149 18.94 -9.20 -19.36
N ASP A 150 19.44 -8.47 -18.37
CA ASP A 150 20.88 -8.28 -18.10
C ASP A 150 21.51 -9.45 -17.32
N LEU A 151 20.78 -10.54 -17.06
CA LEU A 151 21.36 -11.70 -16.38
C LEU A 151 22.39 -12.38 -17.30
N PRO A 152 23.61 -12.70 -16.82
CA PRO A 152 24.70 -13.26 -17.63
C PRO A 152 24.42 -14.70 -18.14
N ILE A 153 23.30 -15.30 -17.73
CA ILE A 153 22.79 -16.56 -18.25
C ILE A 153 22.18 -16.39 -19.65
N TRP A 154 21.68 -15.19 -19.96
CA TRP A 154 21.13 -14.88 -21.27
C TRP A 154 22.22 -14.22 -22.13
N ILE A 155 22.63 -14.88 -23.21
CA ILE A 155 23.61 -14.32 -24.15
C ILE A 155 22.99 -13.12 -24.90
N SER A 156 21.80 -13.32 -25.49
CA SER A 156 20.94 -12.27 -26.04
C SER A 156 19.47 -12.68 -25.86
N PRO A 157 18.84 -12.34 -24.71
CA PRO A 157 17.46 -12.74 -24.44
C PRO A 157 16.46 -12.12 -25.42
N LEU A 158 16.79 -10.96 -25.99
CA LEU A 158 15.97 -10.29 -27.00
C LEU A 158 15.95 -11.04 -28.33
N GLU A 159 17.08 -11.60 -28.77
CA GLU A 159 17.13 -12.45 -29.96
C GLU A 159 16.37 -13.76 -29.74
N LEU A 160 16.50 -14.36 -28.55
CA LEU A 160 15.76 -15.57 -28.20
C LEU A 160 14.24 -15.33 -28.20
N MET A 161 13.79 -14.22 -27.62
CA MET A 161 12.37 -13.84 -27.64
C MET A 161 11.86 -13.55 -29.04
N GLN A 162 12.66 -12.93 -29.91
CA GLN A 162 12.28 -12.72 -31.31
C GLN A 162 12.10 -14.07 -32.02
N VAL A 163 13.03 -15.01 -31.86
CA VAL A 163 12.92 -16.35 -32.45
C VAL A 163 11.70 -17.11 -31.92
N LEU A 164 11.35 -16.98 -30.63
CA LEU A 164 10.17 -17.63 -30.03
C LEU A 164 8.84 -16.94 -30.36
N CYS A 165 8.85 -15.65 -30.68
CA CYS A 165 7.64 -14.91 -31.07
C CYS A 165 7.39 -14.93 -32.58
N TYR A 166 8.37 -15.36 -33.38
CA TYR A 166 8.24 -15.63 -34.80
C TYR A 166 8.29 -17.14 -35.06
N ASP A 167 7.20 -17.83 -34.73
CA ASP A 167 6.85 -19.11 -35.34
C ASP A 167 5.85 -18.82 -36.49
N ASP A 168 6.14 -19.30 -37.69
CA ASP A 168 5.15 -19.43 -38.78
C ASP A 168 3.99 -20.38 -38.38
#